data_AF-A0A1V5KSL8-F1
#
_entry.id   AF-A0A1V5KSL8-F1
#
_cell.length_a   1.000
_cell.length_b   1.000
_cell.length_c   1.000
_cell.angle_alpha   90.00
_cell.angle_beta   90.00
_cell.angle_gamma   90.00
#
_symmetry.space_group_name_H-M   'P 1'
#
loop_
_entity.id
_entity.type
_entity.pdbx_description
1 polymer ?
#
loop_
_entity_poly.entity_id
_entity_poly.type
_entity_poly.pdbx_seq_one_letter_code
_entity_poly.pdbx_strand_id
1 'polypeptide(L)'
;MNRKALLTGFAVIALGLIVAGGGLIYLQQTASGTDTLGTPSIPNILGPSGPYILAAPFPDVDDSYPVYRTVPPNISTEEIRRIGNLFNVSGEMKSRPSIGEVRIIDTSKDYTLLLFETNSGAFQYITLKAFPYATHRQPDLPSDEEARVIAMDYLKEHGLLSGDIHATGVSVGSSFVDGSAALGGAEYILTKLVIFVEEIEGLPVQNAGIGVAIGENGEVVAVSNSLREFDPKPVRDVKIITPELAYQRLSAGDVMIQPLPEDYDKIVVTNISLGYWMATQTEPQNYIVPVYVFSCNALWDGKSEEVFRYVPAVDPSEVQGLT
;
A
#
# COMPACT_ATOMS: atom_id res chain seq x y z
N MET A 1 32.93 2.31 0.53
CA MET A 1 33.20 1.55 1.77
C MET A 1 32.70 0.12 1.55
N ASN A 2 33.60 -0.86 1.55
CA ASN A 2 33.31 -2.24 1.13
C ASN A 2 32.27 -2.93 2.04
N ARG A 3 31.09 -3.26 1.50
CA ARG A 3 30.11 -4.14 2.17
C ARG A 3 30.58 -5.59 2.04
N LYS A 4 31.35 -6.08 3.01
CA LYS A 4 31.35 -7.50 3.34
C LYS A 4 30.15 -7.74 4.25
N ALA A 5 29.08 -8.26 3.67
CA ALA A 5 27.89 -8.63 4.43
C ALA A 5 28.14 -10.01 5.08
N LEU A 6 28.30 -10.01 6.40
CA LEU A 6 28.14 -11.22 7.21
C LEU A 6 26.63 -11.35 7.45
N LEU A 7 25.94 -12.13 6.60
CA LEU A 7 24.48 -12.31 6.69
C LEU A 7 24.18 -13.63 7.41
N THR A 8 24.09 -13.59 8.74
CA THR A 8 23.29 -14.56 9.52
C THR A 8 21.80 -14.23 9.29
N GLY A 9 20.96 -15.24 9.06
CA GLY A 9 19.60 -15.16 8.50
C GLY A 9 18.77 -13.91 8.83
N PHE A 10 18.08 -13.37 7.83
CA PHE A 10 17.21 -12.21 7.94
C PHE A 10 15.75 -12.66 7.91
N ALA A 11 14.94 -12.12 8.81
CA ALA A 11 13.50 -12.25 8.80
C ALA A 11 12.89 -10.95 8.25
N VAL A 12 11.97 -11.06 7.28
CA VAL A 12 11.24 -9.93 6.70
C VAL A 12 9.78 -10.05 7.10
N ILE A 13 9.21 -8.95 7.62
CA ILE A 13 7.77 -8.84 7.87
C ILE A 13 7.22 -7.76 6.97
N ALA A 14 6.31 -8.11 6.07
CA ALA A 14 5.47 -7.14 5.38
C ALA A 14 4.31 -6.76 6.30
N LEU A 15 4.58 -5.98 7.34
CA LEU A 15 3.56 -5.39 8.21
C LEU A 15 3.16 -4.04 7.62
N GLY A 16 2.10 -4.01 6.81
CA GLY A 16 1.30 -2.81 6.59
C GLY A 16 1.98 -1.60 5.93
N LEU A 17 3.13 -1.75 5.27
CA LEU A 17 3.53 -0.79 4.23
C LEU A 17 2.73 -1.15 2.97
N ILE A 18 1.48 -0.69 2.90
CA ILE A 18 0.62 -0.87 1.73
C ILE A 18 1.14 0.05 0.63
N VAL A 19 2.14 -0.43 -0.13
CA VAL A 19 2.33 0.04 -1.50
C VAL A 19 1.27 -0.69 -2.32
N ALA A 20 0.05 -0.14 -2.36
CA ALA A 20 -0.99 -0.62 -3.27
C ALA A 20 -0.49 -0.37 -4.71
N GLY A 21 0.16 -1.39 -5.27
CA GLY A 21 0.63 -1.45 -6.64
C GLY A 21 -0.02 -2.61 -7.36
N GLY A 22 -1.36 -2.68 -7.32
CA GLY A 22 -2.14 -3.68 -8.04
C GLY A 22 -2.31 -3.28 -9.49
N GLY A 23 -1.30 -3.50 -10.33
CA GLY A 23 -1.41 -3.36 -11.77
C GLY A 23 -2.14 -4.56 -12.38
N LEU A 24 -3.36 -4.34 -12.90
CA LEU A 24 -4.09 -5.32 -13.71
C LEU A 24 -3.29 -5.61 -15.00
N ILE A 25 -2.72 -6.82 -15.14
CA ILE A 25 -2.00 -7.22 -16.37
C ILE A 25 -3.04 -7.65 -17.42
N TYR A 26 -3.31 -6.79 -18.41
CA TYR A 26 -3.97 -7.22 -19.65
C TYR A 26 -2.89 -7.49 -20.71
N LEU A 27 -2.62 -8.78 -20.97
CA LEU A 27 -1.76 -9.22 -22.08
C LEU A 27 -2.51 -8.99 -23.40
N GLN A 28 -2.18 -7.92 -24.13
CA GLN A 28 -2.48 -7.83 -25.55
C GLN A 28 -1.22 -8.11 -26.37
N GLN A 29 -1.30 -9.18 -27.17
CA GLN A 29 -0.33 -9.53 -28.20
C GLN A 29 -0.23 -8.40 -29.22
N THR A 30 0.98 -7.91 -29.47
CA THR A 30 1.26 -6.97 -30.56
C THR A 30 1.39 -7.72 -31.89
N ALA A 31 0.51 -7.38 -32.83
CA ALA A 31 0.74 -7.62 -34.25
C ALA A 31 1.53 -6.44 -34.83
N SER A 32 2.48 -6.73 -35.75
CA SER A 32 3.41 -5.74 -36.30
C SER A 32 2.85 -4.97 -37.51
N GLY A 33 3.29 -3.73 -37.67
CA GLY A 33 3.23 -2.91 -38.91
C GLY A 33 2.09 -1.89 -38.88
N THR A 34 2.26 -0.59 -39.16
CA THR A 34 3.21 0.13 -40.03
C THR A 34 3.21 1.63 -39.64
N ASP A 35 4.31 2.33 -39.96
CA ASP A 35 4.55 3.76 -39.72
C ASP A 35 3.52 4.71 -40.39
N THR A 36 3.13 5.79 -39.71
CA THR A 36 3.57 7.18 -40.02
C THR A 36 2.75 8.27 -39.30
N LEU A 37 3.43 9.41 -39.06
CA LEU A 37 2.96 10.78 -38.82
C LEU A 37 2.65 11.23 -37.38
N GLY A 38 3.70 11.78 -36.74
CA GLY A 38 3.61 13.09 -36.08
C GLY A 38 3.02 13.15 -34.68
N THR A 39 3.35 12.23 -33.78
CA THR A 39 3.12 12.42 -32.33
C THR A 39 4.24 13.27 -31.74
N PRO A 40 3.97 14.33 -30.97
CA PRO A 40 5.03 15.03 -30.25
C PRO A 40 5.63 14.06 -29.24
N SER A 41 6.86 13.61 -29.51
CA SER A 41 7.62 12.78 -28.58
C SER A 41 7.94 13.62 -27.36
N ILE A 42 7.20 13.42 -26.27
CA ILE A 42 7.60 13.98 -24.98
C ILE A 42 8.96 13.34 -24.63
N PRO A 43 10.02 14.14 -24.43
CA PRO A 43 11.36 13.61 -24.27
C PRO A 43 11.50 12.83 -22.96
N ASN A 44 12.44 11.87 -22.94
CA ASN A 44 12.93 11.28 -21.69
C ASN A 44 13.38 12.42 -20.75
N ILE A 45 12.96 12.35 -19.50
CA ILE A 45 13.20 13.39 -18.50
C ILE A 45 14.24 12.92 -17.49
N LEU A 46 15.15 13.81 -17.08
CA LEU A 46 16.13 13.49 -16.04
C LEU A 46 15.53 13.79 -14.67
N GLY A 47 15.36 12.76 -13.84
CA GLY A 47 14.92 12.91 -12.46
C GLY A 47 16.05 12.74 -11.45
N PRO A 48 15.78 12.99 -10.15
CA PRO A 48 16.79 12.87 -9.09
C PRO A 48 17.33 11.45 -8.93
N SER A 49 16.51 10.44 -9.22
CA SER A 49 16.85 9.03 -9.08
C SER A 49 17.43 8.39 -10.35
N GLY A 50 17.53 9.16 -11.45
CA GLY A 50 17.91 8.66 -12.77
C GLY A 50 16.97 9.12 -13.88
N PRO A 51 17.23 8.76 -15.15
CA PRO A 51 16.41 9.16 -16.28
C PRO A 51 15.10 8.36 -16.33
N TYR A 52 13.98 9.06 -16.43
CA TYR A 52 12.66 8.47 -16.69
C TYR A 52 12.42 8.36 -18.20
N ILE A 53 11.99 7.17 -18.62
CA ILE A 53 11.66 6.85 -20.02
C ILE A 53 10.17 6.57 -20.12
N LEU A 54 9.46 7.35 -20.92
CA LEU A 54 8.03 7.14 -21.16
C LEU A 54 7.85 5.99 -22.16
N ALA A 55 7.31 4.86 -21.70
CA ALA A 55 6.96 3.71 -22.55
C ALA A 55 5.44 3.45 -22.62
N ALA A 56 4.64 4.29 -21.95
CA ALA A 56 3.18 4.22 -21.92
C ALA A 56 2.56 5.46 -22.58
N PRO A 57 1.38 5.36 -23.20
CA PRO A 57 0.61 6.52 -23.61
C PRO A 57 0.11 7.30 -22.38
N PHE A 58 -0.15 8.59 -22.54
CA PHE A 58 -0.88 9.35 -21.53
C PHE A 58 -2.35 8.92 -21.50
N PRO A 59 -2.96 8.78 -20.31
CA PRO A 59 -4.37 8.44 -20.19
C PRO A 59 -5.24 9.61 -20.63
N ASP A 60 -6.41 9.29 -21.19
CA ASP A 60 -7.50 10.25 -21.37
C ASP A 60 -8.24 10.37 -20.03
N VAL A 61 -8.33 11.58 -19.48
CA VAL A 61 -8.88 11.87 -18.14
C VAL A 61 -9.75 13.11 -18.19
N ASP A 62 -10.71 13.21 -17.28
CA ASP A 62 -11.54 14.40 -17.16
C ASP A 62 -10.72 15.61 -16.64
N ASP A 63 -11.16 16.82 -16.96
CA ASP A 63 -10.49 18.05 -16.52
C ASP A 63 -10.59 18.28 -14.99
N SER A 64 -11.54 17.61 -14.32
CA SER A 64 -11.81 17.79 -12.90
C SER A 64 -12.29 16.53 -12.22
N TYR A 65 -11.92 16.37 -10.95
CA TYR A 65 -12.30 15.24 -10.11
C TYR A 65 -12.75 15.70 -8.72
N PRO A 66 -13.63 14.94 -8.05
CA PRO A 66 -14.09 15.27 -6.70
C PRO A 66 -12.97 15.18 -5.68
N VAL A 67 -13.01 16.06 -4.67
CA VAL A 67 -12.20 15.98 -3.45
C VAL A 67 -13.09 15.69 -2.26
N TYR A 68 -12.68 14.73 -1.44
CA TYR A 68 -13.44 14.27 -0.28
C TYR A 68 -12.79 14.71 1.01
N ARG A 69 -13.62 14.97 2.03
CA ARG A 69 -13.14 15.34 3.37
C ARG A 69 -13.07 14.10 4.24
N THR A 70 -11.92 13.90 4.90
CA THR A 70 -11.79 12.85 5.91
C THR A 70 -12.57 13.19 7.18
N VAL A 71 -13.08 12.17 7.84
CA VAL A 71 -13.69 12.30 9.17
C VAL A 71 -12.58 12.15 10.22
N PRO A 72 -12.43 13.10 11.16
CA PRO A 72 -11.48 12.95 12.26
C PRO A 72 -11.77 11.66 13.05
N PRO A 73 -10.75 10.85 13.38
CA PRO A 73 -10.98 9.59 14.06
C PRO A 73 -11.55 9.80 15.45
N ASN A 74 -12.48 8.94 15.86
CA ASN A 74 -12.99 8.92 17.22
C ASN A 74 -11.97 8.26 18.16
N ILE A 75 -11.22 9.08 18.87
CA ILE A 75 -10.14 8.64 19.78
C ILE A 75 -10.61 8.33 21.21
N SER A 76 -11.92 8.16 21.41
CA SER A 76 -12.47 7.82 22.73
C SER A 76 -12.04 6.42 23.17
N THR A 77 -11.92 6.22 24.48
CA THR A 77 -11.58 4.91 25.07
C THR A 77 -12.60 3.86 24.64
N GLU A 78 -13.88 4.24 24.60
CA GLU A 78 -15.00 3.39 24.24
C GLU A 78 -14.88 2.89 22.80
N GLU A 79 -14.50 3.76 21.87
CA GLU A 79 -14.34 3.38 20.46
C GLU A 79 -13.12 2.49 20.23
N ILE A 80 -11.97 2.83 20.83
CA ILE A 80 -10.77 2.00 20.71
C ILE A 80 -11.00 0.61 21.33
N ARG A 81 -11.76 0.54 22.45
CA ARG A 81 -12.23 -0.72 23.03
C ARG A 81 -13.18 -1.46 22.10
N ARG A 82 -14.11 -0.78 21.43
CA ARG A 82 -15.02 -1.39 20.45
C ARG A 82 -14.25 -2.07 19.33
N ILE A 83 -13.23 -1.40 18.78
CA ILE A 83 -12.35 -1.98 17.74
C ILE A 83 -11.61 -3.20 18.30
N GLY A 84 -11.03 -3.12 19.51
CA GLY A 84 -10.38 -4.27 20.14
C GLY A 84 -11.32 -5.46 20.37
N ASN A 85 -12.58 -5.20 20.70
CA ASN A 85 -13.60 -6.24 20.88
C ASN A 85 -13.96 -6.96 19.58
N LEU A 86 -13.81 -6.33 18.40
CA LEU A 86 -13.96 -7.05 17.12
C LEU A 86 -13.03 -8.27 17.08
N PHE A 87 -11.82 -8.13 17.62
CA PHE A 87 -10.80 -9.18 17.62
C PHE A 87 -10.69 -9.92 18.97
N ASN A 88 -11.67 -9.74 19.88
CA ASN A 88 -11.65 -10.30 21.24
C ASN A 88 -10.41 -9.91 22.08
N VAL A 89 -9.85 -8.71 21.88
CA VAL A 89 -8.69 -8.20 22.62
C VAL A 89 -9.16 -7.44 23.86
N SER A 90 -8.96 -8.05 25.04
CA SER A 90 -9.51 -7.54 26.32
C SER A 90 -8.47 -6.92 27.26
N GLY A 91 -7.21 -6.91 26.84
CA GLY A 91 -6.06 -6.55 27.67
C GLY A 91 -5.96 -5.10 28.15
N GLU A 92 -4.79 -4.74 28.69
CA GLU A 92 -4.54 -3.39 29.23
C GLU A 92 -4.36 -2.38 28.09
N MET A 93 -5.07 -1.24 28.18
CA MET A 93 -4.94 -0.14 27.23
C MET A 93 -3.84 0.83 27.69
N LYS A 94 -2.90 1.17 26.80
CA LYS A 94 -1.80 2.10 27.04
C LYS A 94 -1.75 3.15 25.94
N SER A 95 -1.84 4.41 26.32
CA SER A 95 -1.69 5.54 25.39
C SER A 95 -0.23 5.97 25.30
N ARG A 96 0.21 6.34 24.10
CA ARG A 96 1.52 6.93 23.79
C ARG A 96 1.32 8.21 22.96
N PRO A 97 0.88 9.31 23.59
CA PRO A 97 0.50 10.54 22.89
C PRO A 97 1.62 11.16 22.07
N SER A 98 2.88 11.00 22.49
CA SER A 98 4.05 11.57 21.81
C SER A 98 4.26 11.06 20.39
N ILE A 99 3.66 9.92 20.06
CA ILE A 99 3.72 9.29 18.73
C ILE A 99 2.32 9.04 18.16
N GLY A 100 1.27 9.60 18.77
CA GLY A 100 -0.10 9.50 18.27
C GLY A 100 -0.69 8.08 18.27
N GLU A 101 -0.42 7.28 19.30
CA GLU A 101 -0.76 5.85 19.28
C GLU A 101 -1.42 5.39 20.60
N VAL A 102 -2.34 4.43 20.51
CA VAL A 102 -2.88 3.67 21.64
C VAL A 102 -2.71 2.18 21.38
N ARG A 103 -2.35 1.40 22.41
CA ARG A 103 -2.21 -0.06 22.33
C ARG A 103 -3.11 -0.76 23.33
N ILE A 104 -3.64 -1.91 22.94
CA ILE A 104 -4.24 -2.88 23.85
C ILE A 104 -3.41 -4.17 23.75
N ILE A 105 -2.81 -4.59 24.86
CA ILE A 105 -2.00 -5.81 24.91
C ILE A 105 -2.72 -6.83 25.79
N ASP A 106 -3.10 -7.96 25.19
CA ASP A 106 -3.70 -9.09 25.88
C ASP A 106 -2.70 -10.26 25.94
N THR A 107 -2.43 -10.74 27.15
CA THR A 107 -1.55 -11.88 27.42
C THR A 107 -2.27 -12.99 28.19
N SER A 108 -3.61 -12.97 28.23
CA SER A 108 -4.42 -13.95 28.96
C SER A 108 -4.45 -15.33 28.27
N LYS A 109 -4.29 -15.35 26.95
CA LYS A 109 -4.12 -16.55 26.12
C LYS A 109 -2.72 -16.50 25.48
N ASP A 110 -2.66 -16.14 24.20
CA ASP A 110 -1.44 -15.83 23.47
C ASP A 110 -1.24 -14.32 23.38
N TYR A 111 0.01 -13.88 23.21
CA TYR A 111 0.32 -12.46 23.01
C TYR A 111 -0.46 -11.92 21.81
N THR A 112 -1.33 -10.96 22.09
CA THR A 112 -2.14 -10.28 21.10
C THR A 112 -2.04 -8.78 21.32
N LEU A 113 -1.86 -8.05 20.22
CA LEU A 113 -1.70 -6.61 20.19
C LEU A 113 -2.77 -6.01 19.29
N LEU A 114 -3.52 -5.04 19.81
CA LEU A 114 -4.18 -4.03 19.01
C LEU A 114 -3.37 -2.74 19.10
N LEU A 115 -3.04 -2.15 17.96
CA LEU A 115 -2.45 -0.82 17.83
C LEU A 115 -3.47 0.07 17.12
N PHE A 116 -3.68 1.29 17.60
CA PHE A 116 -4.57 2.29 17.02
C PHE A 116 -3.82 3.62 16.86
N GLU A 117 -3.85 4.19 15.66
CA GLU A 117 -3.22 5.45 15.29
C GLU A 117 -4.22 6.61 15.45
N THR A 118 -3.98 7.51 16.39
CA THR A 118 -4.92 8.59 16.73
C THR A 118 -5.02 9.68 15.67
N ASN A 119 -4.07 9.74 14.73
CA ASN A 119 -4.06 10.74 13.66
C ASN A 119 -4.92 10.35 12.44
N SER A 120 -5.17 9.06 12.26
CA SER A 120 -5.83 8.53 11.06
C SER A 120 -7.02 7.62 11.36
N GLY A 121 -7.09 7.05 12.58
CA GLY A 121 -8.04 5.98 12.90
C GLY A 121 -7.60 4.60 12.41
N ALA A 122 -6.44 4.51 11.76
CA ALA A 122 -5.87 3.25 11.34
C ALA A 122 -5.59 2.35 12.54
N PHE A 123 -5.69 1.03 12.34
CA PHE A 123 -5.41 0.07 13.38
C PHE A 123 -4.72 -1.18 12.86
N GLN A 124 -4.05 -1.88 13.77
CA GLN A 124 -3.46 -3.18 13.50
C GLN A 124 -3.80 -4.14 14.64
N TYR A 125 -4.37 -5.28 14.30
CA TYR A 125 -4.51 -6.46 15.13
C TYR A 125 -3.41 -7.45 14.77
N ILE A 126 -2.66 -7.94 15.76
CA ILE A 126 -1.51 -8.82 15.54
C ILE A 126 -1.46 -9.87 16.65
N THR A 127 -1.35 -11.14 16.28
CA THR A 127 -1.02 -12.24 17.19
C THR A 127 0.46 -12.58 17.13
N LEU A 128 0.96 -13.33 18.11
CA LEU A 128 2.35 -13.82 18.09
C LEU A 128 2.70 -14.61 16.81
N LYS A 129 1.72 -15.31 16.22
CA LYS A 129 1.89 -16.15 15.03
C LYS A 129 2.09 -15.37 13.72
N ALA A 130 1.82 -14.06 13.72
CA ALA A 130 2.13 -13.20 12.58
C ALA A 130 3.63 -12.90 12.47
N PHE A 131 4.36 -12.95 13.60
CA PHE A 131 5.79 -12.70 13.61
C PHE A 131 6.55 -13.92 13.06
N PRO A 132 7.63 -13.71 12.29
CA PRO A 132 8.48 -14.79 11.82
C PRO A 132 9.01 -15.61 12.98
N TYR A 133 8.94 -16.93 12.83
CA TYR A 133 9.47 -17.88 13.80
C TYR A 133 10.39 -18.87 13.09
N ALA A 134 11.37 -19.38 13.83
CA ALA A 134 12.27 -20.38 13.30
C ALA A 134 11.52 -21.70 13.06
N THR A 135 11.65 -22.24 11.86
CA THR A 135 11.06 -23.52 11.48
C THR A 135 12.00 -24.29 10.56
N HIS A 136 11.83 -25.60 10.52
CA HIS A 136 12.54 -26.53 9.65
C HIS A 136 11.57 -27.27 8.71
N ARG A 137 10.35 -26.74 8.58
CA ARG A 137 9.32 -27.24 7.67
C ARG A 137 8.47 -26.09 7.14
N GLN A 138 7.91 -26.29 5.96
CA GLN A 138 6.88 -25.43 5.41
C GLN A 138 5.58 -25.63 6.22
N PRO A 139 4.99 -24.57 6.79
CA PRO A 139 3.65 -24.61 7.36
C PRO A 139 2.59 -24.97 6.31
N ASP A 140 1.52 -25.63 6.74
CA ASP A 140 0.38 -25.93 5.87
C ASP A 140 -0.46 -24.65 5.65
N LEU A 141 -0.13 -23.92 4.59
CA LEU A 141 -0.79 -22.68 4.23
C LEU A 141 -1.87 -22.93 3.17
N PRO A 142 -3.02 -22.25 3.25
CA PRO A 142 -4.05 -22.34 2.21
C PRO A 142 -3.50 -21.91 0.84
N SER A 143 -4.13 -22.36 -0.23
CA SER A 143 -3.91 -21.79 -1.57
C SER A 143 -4.24 -20.29 -1.60
N ASP A 144 -3.82 -19.57 -2.65
CA ASP A 144 -4.12 -18.13 -2.75
C ASP A 144 -5.63 -17.87 -2.82
N GLU A 145 -6.37 -18.78 -3.46
CA GLU A 145 -7.82 -18.68 -3.57
C GLU A 145 -8.52 -18.93 -2.24
N GLU A 146 -8.10 -19.97 -1.51
CA GLU A 146 -8.60 -20.22 -0.15
C GLU A 146 -8.23 -19.08 0.80
N ALA A 147 -7.02 -18.53 0.72
CA ALA A 147 -6.60 -17.39 1.52
C ALA A 147 -7.48 -16.15 1.24
N ARG A 148 -7.83 -15.89 -0.02
CA ARG A 148 -8.76 -14.81 -0.41
C ARG A 148 -10.14 -15.02 0.22
N VAL A 149 -10.69 -16.23 0.14
CA VAL A 149 -12.00 -16.56 0.72
C VAL A 149 -11.97 -16.36 2.24
N ILE A 150 -10.97 -16.92 2.92
CA ILE A 150 -10.81 -16.79 4.38
C ILE A 150 -10.71 -15.31 4.77
N ALA A 151 -9.87 -14.53 4.10
CA ALA A 151 -9.70 -13.12 4.41
C ALA A 151 -10.99 -12.32 4.19
N MET A 152 -11.68 -12.56 3.06
CA MET A 152 -12.94 -11.92 2.73
C MET A 152 -14.02 -12.22 3.77
N ASP A 153 -14.20 -13.50 4.13
CA ASP A 153 -15.20 -13.92 5.11
C ASP A 153 -14.87 -13.35 6.49
N TYR A 154 -13.60 -13.37 6.89
CA TYR A 154 -13.17 -12.76 8.15
C TYR A 154 -13.51 -11.27 8.21
N LEU A 155 -13.19 -10.50 7.17
CA LEU A 155 -13.51 -9.06 7.15
C LEU A 155 -15.03 -8.81 7.16
N LYS A 156 -15.83 -9.64 6.48
CA LYS A 156 -17.30 -9.56 6.52
C LYS A 156 -17.87 -9.82 7.90
N GLU A 157 -17.44 -10.90 8.53
CA GLU A 157 -17.89 -11.29 9.88
C GLU A 157 -17.58 -10.23 10.93
N HIS A 158 -16.48 -9.49 10.75
CA HIS A 158 -16.03 -8.43 11.64
C HIS A 158 -16.56 -7.03 11.25
N GLY A 159 -17.37 -6.94 10.18
CA GLY A 159 -17.95 -5.69 9.72
C GLY A 159 -16.92 -4.67 9.21
N LEU A 160 -15.81 -5.16 8.64
CA LEU A 160 -14.68 -4.34 8.17
C LEU A 160 -14.71 -4.06 6.66
N LEU A 161 -15.70 -4.58 5.94
CA LEU A 161 -15.95 -4.24 4.54
C LEU A 161 -17.07 -3.21 4.44
N SER A 162 -16.69 -1.94 4.47
CA SER A 162 -17.59 -0.81 4.18
C SER A 162 -17.21 -0.17 2.86
N GLY A 163 -18.19 0.12 2.00
CA GLY A 163 -17.93 0.74 0.70
C GLY A 163 -17.51 -0.26 -0.37
N ASP A 164 -16.79 0.23 -1.38
CA ASP A 164 -16.40 -0.52 -2.57
C ASP A 164 -14.97 -1.07 -2.40
N ILE A 165 -14.84 -2.12 -1.60
CA ILE A 165 -13.56 -2.72 -1.22
C ILE A 165 -13.35 -4.05 -1.92
N HIS A 166 -12.24 -4.20 -2.64
CA HIS A 166 -11.91 -5.39 -3.43
C HIS A 166 -10.56 -5.98 -3.06
N ALA A 167 -10.44 -7.30 -3.13
CA ALA A 167 -9.16 -7.98 -2.99
C ALA A 167 -8.31 -7.77 -4.25
N THR A 168 -7.06 -7.31 -4.08
CA THR A 168 -6.13 -7.05 -5.19
C THR A 168 -5.21 -8.23 -5.49
N GLY A 169 -4.74 -8.93 -4.46
CA GLY A 169 -3.78 -10.02 -4.63
C GLY A 169 -3.41 -10.70 -3.31
N VAL A 170 -2.64 -11.78 -3.46
CA VAL A 170 -2.05 -12.53 -2.35
C VAL A 170 -0.54 -12.49 -2.50
N SER A 171 0.17 -12.14 -1.43
CA SER A 171 1.63 -12.08 -1.38
C SER A 171 2.16 -12.86 -0.17
N VAL A 172 3.48 -12.99 -0.08
CA VAL A 172 4.14 -13.49 1.12
C VAL A 172 4.02 -12.43 2.22
N GLY A 173 3.39 -12.77 3.34
CA GLY A 173 3.30 -11.87 4.50
C GLY A 173 4.57 -11.90 5.35
N SER A 174 5.03 -13.12 5.66
CA SER A 174 6.27 -13.35 6.41
C SER A 174 6.93 -14.65 5.96
N SER A 175 8.27 -14.69 6.02
CA SER A 175 9.07 -15.88 5.74
C SER A 175 10.23 -16.04 6.72
N PHE A 176 10.78 -17.25 6.77
CA PHE A 176 11.98 -17.59 7.52
C PHE A 176 12.98 -18.32 6.63
N VAL A 177 14.23 -17.86 6.62
CA VAL A 177 15.33 -18.50 5.89
C VAL A 177 16.23 -19.23 6.88
N ASP A 178 16.34 -20.55 6.74
CA ASP A 178 17.23 -21.36 7.57
C ASP A 178 18.69 -21.21 7.12
N GLY A 179 19.42 -20.34 7.81
CA GLY A 179 20.85 -20.10 7.54
C GLY A 179 21.80 -21.23 7.93
N SER A 180 21.32 -22.32 8.52
CA SER A 180 22.15 -23.48 8.88
C SER A 180 22.48 -24.38 7.68
N ALA A 181 21.69 -24.28 6.60
CA ALA A 181 21.85 -25.05 5.37
C ALA A 181 22.53 -24.22 4.26
N ALA A 182 23.83 -23.94 4.42
CA ALA A 182 24.67 -23.21 3.46
C ALA A 182 24.18 -21.78 3.08
N LEU A 183 24.99 -21.04 2.32
CA LEU A 183 24.59 -19.76 1.75
C LEU A 183 23.42 -19.99 0.79
N GLY A 184 22.22 -19.51 1.16
CA GLY A 184 20.98 -19.71 0.40
C GLY A 184 20.10 -20.87 0.89
N GLY A 185 20.09 -21.14 2.20
CA GLY A 185 19.25 -22.18 2.81
C GLY A 185 17.75 -22.02 2.53
N ALA A 186 16.99 -23.07 2.86
CA ALA A 186 15.57 -23.15 2.53
C ALA A 186 14.78 -21.98 3.12
N GLU A 187 13.98 -21.32 2.28
CA GLU A 187 12.99 -20.33 2.69
C GLU A 187 11.65 -21.03 2.95
N TYR A 188 11.07 -20.74 4.11
CA TYR A 188 9.75 -21.20 4.51
C TYR A 188 8.81 -20.00 4.56
N ILE A 189 7.74 -20.04 3.77
CA ILE A 189 6.69 -19.02 3.81
C ILE A 189 5.84 -19.30 5.05
N LEU A 190 5.72 -18.34 5.95
CA LEU A 190 5.03 -18.53 7.23
C LEU A 190 3.60 -17.99 7.22
N THR A 191 3.34 -16.95 6.43
CA THR A 191 2.02 -16.37 6.26
C THR A 191 1.78 -15.90 4.83
N LYS A 192 0.53 -15.90 4.40
CA LYS A 192 0.06 -15.21 3.19
C LYS A 192 -0.62 -13.90 3.57
N LEU A 193 -0.36 -12.84 2.82
CA LEU A 193 -0.99 -11.54 3.01
C LEU A 193 -1.97 -11.28 1.87
N VAL A 194 -3.25 -11.10 2.21
CA VAL A 194 -4.28 -10.67 1.26
C VAL A 194 -4.49 -9.17 1.43
N ILE A 195 -4.37 -8.41 0.34
CA ILE A 195 -4.55 -6.96 0.35
C ILE A 195 -5.88 -6.59 -0.29
N PHE A 196 -6.64 -5.74 0.39
CA PHE A 196 -7.88 -5.15 -0.09
C PHE A 196 -7.70 -3.64 -0.27
N VAL A 197 -8.22 -3.12 -1.38
CA VAL A 197 -8.18 -1.71 -1.76
C VAL A 197 -9.60 -1.20 -1.91
N GLU A 198 -9.83 0.03 -1.45
CA GLU A 198 -11.07 0.76 -1.66
C GLU A 198 -11.04 1.50 -3.00
N GLU A 199 -12.17 1.58 -3.67
CA GLU A 199 -12.37 2.44 -4.84
C GLU A 199 -13.30 3.61 -4.50
N ILE A 200 -12.97 4.79 -5.01
CA ILE A 200 -13.79 6.01 -4.93
C ILE A 200 -14.10 6.42 -6.37
N GLU A 201 -15.38 6.43 -6.74
CA GLU A 201 -15.84 6.69 -8.12
C GLU A 201 -15.15 5.77 -9.16
N GLY A 202 -14.91 4.50 -8.79
CA GLY A 202 -14.21 3.51 -9.63
C GLY A 202 -12.71 3.75 -9.78
N LEU A 203 -12.12 4.65 -8.99
CA LEU A 203 -10.68 4.91 -8.95
C LEU A 203 -10.06 4.33 -7.68
N PRO A 204 -8.96 3.56 -7.78
CA PRO A 204 -8.35 2.90 -6.64
C PRO A 204 -7.69 3.89 -5.67
N VAL A 205 -7.95 3.71 -4.38
CA VAL A 205 -7.23 4.38 -3.30
C VAL A 205 -5.80 3.84 -3.22
N GLN A 206 -4.85 4.76 -3.15
CA GLN A 206 -3.42 4.52 -3.10
C GLN A 206 -2.92 4.74 -1.67
N ASN A 207 -1.91 3.95 -1.29
CA ASN A 207 -1.20 4.06 -0.01
C ASN A 207 -2.07 3.82 1.26
N ALA A 208 -3.27 3.29 1.06
CA ALA A 208 -4.13 2.77 2.11
C ALA A 208 -4.89 1.53 1.64
N GLY A 209 -5.38 0.75 2.60
CA GLY A 209 -6.10 -0.49 2.36
C GLY A 209 -6.23 -1.32 3.63
N ILE A 210 -6.74 -2.54 3.45
CA ILE A 210 -6.85 -3.55 4.50
C ILE A 210 -5.94 -4.73 4.15
N GLY A 211 -5.06 -5.11 5.06
CA GLY A 211 -4.20 -6.28 4.91
C GLY A 211 -4.59 -7.37 5.90
N VAL A 212 -4.80 -8.60 5.42
CA VAL A 212 -5.13 -9.77 6.26
C VAL A 212 -4.04 -10.82 6.10
N ALA A 213 -3.33 -11.14 7.18
CA ALA A 213 -2.31 -12.17 7.19
C ALA A 213 -2.89 -13.51 7.65
N ILE A 214 -2.74 -14.54 6.82
CA ILE A 214 -3.23 -15.90 7.01
C ILE A 214 -2.04 -16.82 7.30
N GLY A 215 -2.07 -17.47 8.45
CA GLY A 215 -1.08 -18.44 8.90
C GLY A 215 -1.46 -19.89 8.62
N GLU A 216 -0.80 -20.79 9.34
CA GLU A 216 -1.00 -22.24 9.21
C GLU A 216 -2.46 -22.64 9.47
N ASN A 217 -2.96 -23.61 8.69
CA ASN A 217 -4.35 -24.09 8.72
C ASN A 217 -5.41 -23.01 8.45
N GLY A 218 -5.04 -21.88 7.82
CA GLY A 218 -5.98 -20.82 7.49
C GLY A 218 -6.32 -19.86 8.64
N GLU A 219 -5.54 -19.87 9.73
CA GLU A 219 -5.76 -18.96 10.86
C GLU A 219 -5.46 -17.50 10.46
N VAL A 220 -6.37 -16.57 10.76
CA VAL A 220 -6.07 -15.13 10.62
C VAL A 220 -5.20 -14.68 11.79
N VAL A 221 -3.95 -14.34 11.49
CA VAL A 221 -2.93 -14.02 12.51
C VAL A 221 -2.65 -12.53 12.63
N ALA A 222 -3.02 -11.74 11.63
CA ALA A 222 -3.00 -10.28 11.70
C ALA A 222 -4.02 -9.63 10.76
N VAL A 223 -4.53 -8.47 11.14
CA VAL A 223 -5.34 -7.57 10.31
C VAL A 223 -4.80 -6.16 10.47
N SER A 224 -4.58 -5.46 9.37
CA SER A 224 -4.24 -4.03 9.34
C SER A 224 -5.30 -3.30 8.55
N ASN A 225 -5.75 -2.16 9.04
CA ASN A 225 -6.66 -1.27 8.32
C ASN A 225 -6.08 0.15 8.37
N SER A 226 -5.88 0.73 7.20
CA SER A 226 -5.39 2.10 7.01
C SER A 226 -6.36 2.98 6.21
N LEU A 227 -7.53 2.44 5.84
CA LEU A 227 -8.59 3.21 5.20
C LEU A 227 -9.14 4.24 6.20
N ARG A 228 -9.28 5.47 5.74
CA ARG A 228 -9.84 6.56 6.54
C ARG A 228 -11.33 6.66 6.25
N GLU A 229 -12.12 6.90 7.28
CA GLU A 229 -13.49 7.34 7.08
C GLU A 229 -13.49 8.72 6.41
N PHE A 230 -14.41 8.92 5.46
CA PHE A 230 -14.59 10.19 4.77
C PHE A 230 -16.07 10.46 4.49
N ASP A 231 -16.42 11.73 4.33
CA ASP A 231 -17.77 12.12 3.91
C ASP A 231 -17.98 11.68 2.45
N PRO A 232 -18.95 10.80 2.15
CA PRO A 232 -19.20 10.35 0.78
C PRO A 232 -19.66 11.49 -0.14
N LYS A 233 -20.09 12.63 0.41
CA LYS A 233 -20.37 13.82 -0.38
C LYS A 233 -19.06 14.56 -0.66
N PRO A 234 -18.70 14.77 -1.94
CA PRO A 234 -17.50 15.54 -2.27
C PRO A 234 -17.66 16.97 -1.80
N VAL A 235 -16.55 17.56 -1.35
CA VAL A 235 -16.48 18.98 -0.97
C VAL A 235 -16.76 19.84 -2.19
N ARG A 236 -16.09 19.52 -3.30
CA ARG A 236 -16.28 20.05 -4.65
C ARG A 236 -15.44 19.24 -5.63
N ASP A 237 -15.66 19.49 -6.91
CA ASP A 237 -14.72 19.09 -7.95
C ASP A 237 -13.60 20.12 -8.05
N VAL A 238 -12.38 19.63 -8.26
CA VAL A 238 -11.17 20.44 -8.44
C VAL A 238 -10.60 20.18 -9.82
N LYS A 239 -10.08 21.23 -10.46
CA LYS A 239 -9.36 21.07 -11.72
C LYS A 239 -8.06 20.31 -11.45
N ILE A 240 -7.77 19.31 -12.27
CA ILE A 240 -6.51 18.58 -12.20
C ILE A 240 -5.52 19.07 -13.26
N ILE A 241 -4.23 18.86 -13.01
CA ILE A 241 -3.17 19.05 -14.02
C ILE A 241 -3.28 17.97 -15.10
N THR A 242 -2.76 18.24 -16.29
CA THR A 242 -2.73 17.22 -17.35
C THR A 242 -1.72 16.11 -17.05
N PRO A 243 -1.88 14.90 -17.63
CA PRO A 243 -0.92 13.81 -17.44
C PRO A 243 0.52 14.16 -17.87
N GLU A 244 0.68 15.00 -18.91
CA GLU A 244 1.98 15.47 -19.37
C GLU A 244 2.67 16.35 -18.31
N LEU A 245 1.91 17.24 -17.68
CA LEU A 245 2.43 18.08 -16.60
C LEU A 245 2.75 17.25 -15.36
N ALA A 246 1.96 16.23 -15.05
CA ALA A 246 2.27 15.28 -13.98
C ALA A 246 3.57 14.51 -14.27
N TYR A 247 3.80 14.08 -15.51
CA TYR A 247 5.05 13.45 -15.91
C TYR A 247 6.25 14.40 -15.78
N GLN A 248 6.09 15.69 -16.11
CA GLN A 248 7.14 16.68 -15.84
C GLN A 248 7.45 16.83 -14.35
N ARG A 249 6.43 16.91 -13.50
CA ARG A 249 6.58 16.98 -12.03
C ARG A 249 7.28 15.75 -11.45
N LEU A 250 7.04 14.57 -12.02
CA LEU A 250 7.73 13.34 -11.65
C LEU A 250 9.27 13.49 -11.72
N SER A 251 9.80 14.12 -12.77
CA SER A 251 11.24 14.38 -12.86
C SER A 251 11.75 15.41 -11.87
N ALA A 252 10.92 16.35 -11.45
CA ALA A 252 11.30 17.31 -10.43
C ALA A 252 11.37 16.68 -9.02
N GLY A 253 10.97 15.41 -8.87
CA GLY A 253 10.85 14.74 -7.58
C GLY A 253 9.64 15.22 -6.78
N ASP A 254 8.67 15.87 -7.43
CA ASP A 254 7.43 16.34 -6.81
C ASP A 254 6.42 15.18 -6.72
N VAL A 255 6.63 14.33 -5.71
CA VAL A 255 5.87 13.09 -5.47
C VAL A 255 5.34 13.02 -4.05
N MET A 256 4.23 12.30 -3.84
CA MET A 256 3.57 12.10 -2.54
C MET A 256 4.36 11.21 -1.58
N ILE A 257 5.34 10.46 -2.10
CA ILE A 257 6.16 9.50 -1.36
C ILE A 257 7.61 9.93 -1.35
N GLN A 258 8.42 9.27 -0.52
CA GLN A 258 9.86 9.49 -0.56
C GLN A 258 10.42 9.23 -1.98
N PRO A 259 11.33 10.10 -2.47
CA PRO A 259 12.03 9.85 -3.72
C PRO A 259 12.76 8.51 -3.67
N LEU A 260 12.92 7.90 -4.85
CA LEU A 260 13.74 6.71 -5.00
C LEU A 260 15.20 7.04 -4.64
N PRO A 261 15.99 6.06 -4.19
CA PRO A 261 17.43 6.22 -4.09
C PRO A 261 18.03 6.78 -5.38
N GLU A 262 19.11 7.55 -5.22
CA GLU A 262 19.95 7.96 -6.35
C GLU A 262 20.60 6.70 -6.95
N ASP A 263 20.96 6.74 -8.24
CA ASP A 263 21.75 5.72 -8.96
C ASP A 263 21.01 4.66 -9.82
N TYR A 264 19.76 4.87 -10.25
CA TYR A 264 19.18 4.00 -11.29
C TYR A 264 19.70 4.37 -12.69
N ASP A 265 20.04 3.36 -13.48
CA ASP A 265 20.45 3.52 -14.89
C ASP A 265 19.32 4.15 -15.72
N LYS A 266 18.09 3.70 -15.46
CA LYS A 266 16.85 4.23 -16.04
C LYS A 266 15.62 3.75 -15.26
N ILE A 267 14.55 4.54 -15.35
CA ILE A 267 13.23 4.23 -14.79
C ILE A 267 12.22 4.27 -15.94
N VAL A 268 11.73 3.10 -16.34
CA VAL A 268 10.80 2.99 -17.47
C VAL A 268 9.37 3.09 -16.96
N VAL A 269 8.64 4.12 -17.37
CA VAL A 269 7.20 4.28 -17.07
C VAL A 269 6.41 3.33 -17.97
N THR A 270 5.82 2.31 -17.38
CA THR A 270 5.08 1.24 -18.08
C THR A 270 3.58 1.44 -18.07
N ASN A 271 3.05 2.21 -17.12
CA ASN A 271 1.64 2.60 -17.07
C ASN A 271 1.46 3.94 -16.34
N ILE A 272 0.44 4.69 -16.73
CA ILE A 272 0.00 5.92 -16.06
C ILE A 272 -1.51 5.82 -15.85
N SER A 273 -1.96 5.95 -14.60
CA SER A 273 -3.38 5.94 -14.26
C SER A 273 -3.72 7.01 -13.24
N LEU A 274 -5.01 7.21 -12.98
CA LEU A 274 -5.51 8.06 -11.91
C LEU A 274 -5.95 7.21 -10.72
N GLY A 275 -5.84 7.76 -9.51
CA GLY A 275 -6.31 7.15 -8.27
C GLY A 275 -6.57 8.22 -7.22
N TYR A 276 -6.92 7.80 -6.01
CA TYR A 276 -7.07 8.69 -4.85
C TYR A 276 -5.96 8.47 -3.83
N TRP A 277 -5.47 9.54 -3.21
CA TRP A 277 -4.39 9.42 -2.23
C TRP A 277 -4.90 9.45 -0.80
N MET A 278 -4.55 8.42 -0.02
CA MET A 278 -4.60 8.46 1.44
C MET A 278 -3.19 8.46 2.02
N ALA A 279 -2.91 9.40 2.93
CA ALA A 279 -1.62 9.53 3.59
C ALA A 279 -1.38 8.36 4.56
N THR A 280 -0.11 8.16 4.93
CA THR A 280 0.31 7.05 5.79
C THR A 280 -0.45 7.00 7.13
N GLN A 281 -0.53 5.83 7.75
CA GLN A 281 -1.32 5.61 8.97
C GLN A 281 -0.95 6.55 10.13
N THR A 282 0.27 7.08 10.17
CA THR A 282 0.75 7.98 11.24
C THR A 282 0.44 9.45 10.97
N GLU A 283 0.11 9.82 9.73
CA GLU A 283 -0.06 11.21 9.32
C GLU A 283 -1.53 11.66 9.40
N PRO A 284 -1.81 12.89 9.84
CA PRO A 284 -3.14 13.46 9.67
C PRO A 284 -3.35 13.84 8.20
N GLN A 285 -4.59 13.73 7.72
CA GLN A 285 -4.98 14.13 6.39
C GLN A 285 -6.41 14.65 6.47
N ASN A 286 -6.68 15.85 5.94
CA ASN A 286 -8.02 16.45 5.94
C ASN A 286 -8.80 16.15 4.65
N TYR A 287 -8.08 15.91 3.55
CA TYR A 287 -8.68 15.74 2.22
C TYR A 287 -8.06 14.57 1.47
N ILE A 288 -8.92 13.76 0.85
CA ILE A 288 -8.55 12.73 -0.11
C ILE A 288 -8.59 13.38 -1.48
N VAL A 289 -7.46 13.34 -2.19
CA VAL A 289 -7.25 14.08 -3.45
C VAL A 289 -6.86 13.13 -4.58
N PRO A 290 -7.22 13.45 -5.84
CA PRO A 290 -6.79 12.67 -6.98
C PRO A 290 -5.26 12.74 -7.15
N VAL A 291 -4.68 11.65 -7.62
CA VAL A 291 -3.24 11.48 -7.81
C VAL A 291 -2.98 10.72 -9.11
N TYR A 292 -1.94 11.11 -9.84
CA TYR A 292 -1.44 10.30 -10.95
C TYR A 292 -0.52 9.21 -10.41
N VAL A 293 -0.80 7.97 -10.82
CA VAL A 293 -0.03 6.78 -10.48
C VAL A 293 0.81 6.38 -11.68
N PHE A 294 2.13 6.46 -11.53
CA PHE A 294 3.10 5.99 -12.51
C PHE A 294 3.61 4.62 -12.06
N SER A 295 3.24 3.58 -12.81
CA SER A 295 3.87 2.27 -12.66
C SER A 295 5.16 2.26 -13.47
N CYS A 296 6.25 1.89 -12.82
CA CYS A 296 7.58 1.97 -13.40
C CYS A 296 8.35 0.68 -13.18
N ASN A 297 9.27 0.38 -14.10
CA ASN A 297 10.34 -0.58 -13.89
C ASN A 297 11.67 0.17 -13.75
N ALA A 298 12.28 0.10 -12.58
CA ALA A 298 13.55 0.75 -12.28
C ALA A 298 14.71 -0.24 -12.48
N LEU A 299 15.73 0.16 -13.25
CA LEU A 299 16.85 -0.71 -13.63
C LEU A 299 18.18 -0.17 -13.11
N TRP A 300 19.03 -1.07 -12.62
CA TRP A 300 20.39 -0.77 -12.16
C TRP A 300 21.26 -2.03 -12.23
N ASP A 301 22.51 -1.94 -12.71
CA ASP A 301 23.48 -3.06 -12.70
C ASP A 301 22.91 -4.37 -13.29
N GLY A 302 22.08 -4.27 -14.34
CA GLY A 302 21.42 -5.43 -14.97
C GLY A 302 20.28 -6.07 -14.15
N LYS A 303 19.89 -5.46 -13.03
CA LYS A 303 18.72 -5.80 -12.22
C LYS A 303 17.56 -4.88 -12.54
N SER A 304 16.37 -5.31 -12.14
CA SER A 304 15.13 -4.57 -12.34
C SER A 304 14.18 -4.79 -11.17
N GLU A 305 13.44 -3.75 -10.79
CA GLU A 305 12.35 -3.85 -9.82
C GLU A 305 11.17 -2.98 -10.24
N GLU A 306 9.96 -3.42 -9.91
CA GLU A 306 8.77 -2.61 -10.09
C GLU A 306 8.69 -1.56 -8.97
N VAL A 307 8.43 -0.31 -9.37
CA VAL A 307 8.29 0.83 -8.45
C VAL A 307 7.11 1.67 -8.87
N PHE A 308 6.42 2.26 -7.89
CA PHE A 308 5.30 3.16 -8.13
C PHE A 308 5.65 4.58 -7.73
N ARG A 309 5.16 5.55 -8.49
CA ARG A 309 5.26 6.97 -8.16
C ARG A 309 3.90 7.64 -8.21
N TYR A 310 3.72 8.57 -7.29
CA TYR A 310 2.45 9.22 -7.04
C TYR A 310 2.66 10.72 -7.15
N VAL A 311 2.12 11.34 -8.18
CA VAL A 311 2.24 12.79 -8.39
C VAL A 311 0.89 13.43 -8.09
N PRO A 312 0.81 14.46 -7.22
CA PRO A 312 -0.45 15.16 -6.97
C PRO A 312 -1.09 15.63 -8.27
N ALA A 313 -2.34 15.22 -8.53
CA ALA A 313 -3.07 15.68 -9.69
C ALA A 313 -3.63 17.10 -9.48
N VAL A 314 -3.72 17.53 -8.22
CA VAL A 314 -4.26 18.82 -7.82
C VAL A 314 -3.13 19.80 -7.52
N ASP A 315 -3.27 21.05 -7.97
CA ASP A 315 -2.37 22.11 -7.51
C ASP A 315 -2.65 22.46 -6.04
N PRO A 316 -1.63 22.66 -5.18
CA PRO A 316 -1.85 23.04 -3.79
C PRO A 316 -2.78 24.26 -3.61
N SER A 317 -2.83 25.19 -4.56
CA SER A 317 -3.75 26.33 -4.50
C SER A 317 -5.23 25.95 -4.56
N GLU A 318 -5.58 24.83 -5.18
CA GLU A 318 -6.97 24.34 -5.29
C GLU A 318 -7.46 23.76 -3.95
N VAL A 319 -6.57 23.25 -3.10
CA VAL A 319 -6.95 22.72 -1.79
C VAL A 319 -6.76 23.74 -0.66
N GLN A 320 -6.06 24.84 -0.92
CA GLN A 320 -5.96 25.97 0.02
C GLN A 320 -7.32 26.67 0.16
N GLY A 321 -7.89 26.62 1.37
CA GLY A 321 -9.15 27.30 1.68
C GLY A 321 -10.40 26.42 1.55
N LEU A 322 -10.23 25.12 1.31
CA LEU A 322 -11.28 24.17 1.68
C LEU A 322 -11.46 24.28 3.21
N THR A 323 -12.63 24.76 3.64
CA THR A 323 -13.02 24.89 5.06
C THR A 323 -14.03 23.84 5.40
#